data_AF-A0A5C6M0V4-F1
#
_entry.id   AF-A0A5C6M0V4-F1
#
_cell.length_a   1.000
_cell.length_b   1.000
_cell.length_c   1.000
_cell.angle_alpha   90.00
_cell.angle_beta   90.00
_cell.angle_gamma   90.00
#
_symmetry.space_group_name_H-M   'P 1'
#
loop_
_entity.id
_entity.type
_entity.pdbx_description
1 polymer ?
#
loop_
_entity_poly.entity_id
_entity_poly.type
_entity_poly.pdbx_seq_one_letter_code
_entity_poly.pdbx_strand_id
1 'polypeptide(L)'
;MVAIEILKEKKKALQLKQKVTDKIEAAFSYWLELYELLLQSQIPFEILYLACITGEELPTWTEHLEDLTSKGYHFKKDLLIIAENDIIPPIVRQLFPGKQDWITHYVPNLDLVVSQEYDSQKGLQSCIAKITVSGKVVVFFGKVSPIIILPLNDLLRIVNKIDLPFFETMYVTDENFNWLIYCSHKQDWYAGYKM
;
A
#
# COMPACT_ATOMS: atom_id res chain seq x y z
N MET A 1 -35.17 28.75 9.94
CA MET A 1 -34.77 27.67 9.00
C MET A 1 -33.29 27.73 8.65
N VAL A 2 -32.74 28.88 8.24
CA VAL A 2 -31.32 29.07 7.89
C VAL A 2 -30.31 28.55 8.94
N ALA A 3 -30.53 28.82 10.23
CA ALA A 3 -29.61 28.37 11.29
C ALA A 3 -29.55 26.84 11.46
N ILE A 4 -30.66 26.13 11.20
CA ILE A 4 -30.71 24.67 11.29
C ILE A 4 -29.94 24.03 10.14
N GLU A 5 -29.99 24.65 8.96
CA GLU A 5 -29.31 24.21 7.75
C GLU A 5 -27.78 24.37 7.89
N ILE A 6 -27.34 25.54 8.38
CA ILE A 6 -25.92 25.81 8.71
C ILE A 6 -25.38 24.80 9.74
N LEU A 7 -26.16 24.47 10.78
CA LEU A 7 -25.74 23.49 11.79
C LEU A 7 -25.64 22.07 11.22
N LYS A 8 -26.54 21.68 10.30
CA LYS A 8 -26.48 20.39 9.61
C LYS A 8 -25.25 20.28 8.72
N GLU A 9 -24.93 21.31 7.96
CA GLU A 9 -23.73 21.36 7.12
C GLU A 9 -22.45 21.29 7.96
N LYS A 10 -22.37 22.05 9.04
CA LYS A 10 -21.24 21.98 10.00
C LYS A 10 -21.08 20.59 10.60
N LYS A 11 -22.19 19.94 10.98
CA LYS A 11 -22.16 18.57 11.49
C LYS A 11 -21.64 17.59 10.44
N LYS A 12 -22.11 17.67 9.18
CA LYS A 12 -21.64 16.82 8.08
C LYS A 12 -20.14 17.02 7.84
N ALA A 13 -19.67 18.27 7.82
CA ALA A 13 -18.26 18.59 7.63
C ALA A 13 -17.37 18.03 8.77
N LEU A 14 -17.82 18.13 10.03
CA LEU A 14 -17.11 17.55 11.17
C LEU A 14 -17.07 16.03 11.12
N GLN A 15 -18.17 15.37 10.75
CA GLN A 15 -18.23 13.92 10.59
C GLN A 15 -17.30 13.43 9.48
N LEU A 16 -17.26 14.16 8.37
CA LEU A 16 -16.37 13.89 7.25
C LEU A 16 -14.90 14.06 7.67
N LYS A 17 -14.58 15.14 8.38
CA LYS A 17 -13.24 15.38 8.91
C LYS A 17 -12.79 14.26 9.83
N GLN A 18 -13.64 13.83 10.75
CA GLN A 18 -13.34 12.70 11.64
C GLN A 18 -13.09 11.41 10.84
N LYS A 19 -13.96 11.10 9.88
CA LYS A 19 -13.80 9.91 9.02
C LYS A 19 -12.47 9.91 8.26
N VAL A 20 -12.06 11.06 7.74
CA VAL A 20 -10.77 11.21 7.05
C VAL A 20 -9.61 11.03 8.02
N THR A 21 -9.66 11.65 9.20
CA THR A 21 -8.65 11.45 10.25
C THR A 21 -8.52 9.98 10.64
N ASP A 22 -9.63 9.28 10.89
CA ASP A 22 -9.62 7.87 11.25
C ASP A 22 -8.98 7.01 10.13
N LYS A 23 -9.28 7.34 8.86
CA LYS A 23 -8.68 6.65 7.70
C LYS A 23 -7.19 6.91 7.59
N ILE A 24 -6.74 8.13 7.87
CA ILE A 24 -5.32 8.49 7.92
C ILE A 24 -4.64 7.73 9.07
N GLU A 25 -5.19 7.74 10.27
CA GLU A 25 -4.59 7.05 11.42
C GLU A 25 -4.48 5.54 11.18
N ALA A 26 -5.49 4.92 10.57
CA ALA A 26 -5.51 3.48 10.33
C ALA A 26 -4.51 3.00 9.27
N ALA A 27 -4.28 3.78 8.20
CA ALA A 27 -3.45 3.34 7.06
C ALA A 27 -2.14 4.11 6.93
N PHE A 28 -2.15 5.40 7.26
CA PHE A 28 -1.08 6.33 6.95
C PHE A 28 0.05 6.31 7.98
N SER A 29 -0.29 6.05 9.25
CA SER A 29 0.69 6.00 10.35
C SER A 29 1.78 4.95 10.10
N TYR A 30 1.39 3.71 9.80
CA TYR A 30 2.30 2.61 9.47
C TYR A 30 3.17 2.90 8.23
N TRP A 31 2.57 3.56 7.23
CA TRP A 31 3.29 3.96 6.05
C TRP A 31 4.32 5.07 6.32
N LEU A 32 4.01 6.05 7.18
CA LEU A 32 4.96 7.13 7.49
C LEU A 32 6.27 6.57 8.06
N GLU A 33 6.21 5.49 8.84
CA GLU A 33 7.39 4.78 9.33
C GLU A 33 8.22 4.19 8.17
N LEU A 34 7.57 3.59 7.17
CA LEU A 34 8.25 3.12 5.96
C LEU A 34 8.85 4.28 5.15
N TYR A 35 8.14 5.40 5.02
CA TYR A 35 8.64 6.59 4.32
C TYR A 35 9.89 7.17 5.02
N GLU A 36 9.86 7.26 6.35
CA GLU A 36 11.01 7.69 7.16
C GLU A 36 12.17 6.73 7.01
N LEU A 37 11.92 5.42 7.05
CA LEU A 37 12.94 4.40 6.83
C LEU A 37 13.59 4.55 5.45
N LEU A 38 12.81 4.83 4.40
CA LEU A 38 13.31 5.06 3.04
C LEU A 38 14.18 6.32 2.97
N LEU A 39 13.74 7.42 3.58
CA LEU A 39 14.51 8.67 3.66
C LEU A 39 15.82 8.49 4.45
N GLN A 40 15.76 7.90 5.64
CA GLN A 40 16.93 7.66 6.49
C GLN A 40 17.93 6.73 5.82
N SER A 41 17.44 5.76 5.04
CA SER A 41 18.29 4.82 4.28
C SER A 41 18.83 5.42 2.98
N GLN A 42 18.45 6.66 2.64
CA GLN A 42 18.82 7.34 1.39
C GLN A 42 18.49 6.51 0.14
N ILE A 43 17.40 5.74 0.19
CA ILE A 43 16.96 4.91 -0.92
C ILE A 43 16.19 5.81 -1.90
N PRO A 44 16.49 5.77 -3.20
CA PRO A 44 15.67 6.45 -4.19
C PRO A 44 14.34 5.72 -4.34
N PHE A 45 13.23 6.42 -4.12
CA PHE A 45 11.89 5.88 -4.29
C PHE A 45 10.95 6.90 -4.93
N GLU A 46 9.85 6.41 -5.49
CA GLU A 46 8.75 7.20 -6.02
C GLU A 46 7.44 6.67 -5.45
N ILE A 47 6.53 7.57 -5.07
CA ILE A 47 5.18 7.19 -4.67
C ILE A 47 4.29 7.37 -5.90
N LEU A 48 3.70 6.29 -6.39
CA LEU A 48 2.74 6.37 -7.50
C LEU A 48 1.37 6.85 -7.04
N TYR A 49 0.97 6.39 -5.85
CA TYR A 49 -0.37 6.55 -5.33
C TYR A 49 -0.35 6.45 -3.82
N LEU A 50 -1.08 7.35 -3.18
CA LEU A 50 -1.08 7.52 -1.74
C LEU A 50 -2.40 7.09 -1.08
N ALA A 51 -3.55 7.37 -1.69
CA ALA A 51 -4.86 6.93 -1.19
C ALA A 51 -5.98 7.18 -2.21
N CYS A 52 -7.00 6.32 -2.20
CA CYS A 52 -8.25 6.49 -2.92
C CYS A 52 -9.21 7.23 -2.00
N ILE A 53 -9.76 8.34 -2.46
CA ILE A 53 -10.59 9.23 -1.65
C ILE A 53 -11.85 9.61 -2.42
N THR A 54 -12.89 10.04 -1.71
CA THR A 54 -14.06 10.63 -2.37
C THR A 54 -13.81 12.11 -2.68
N GLY A 55 -14.58 12.67 -3.62
CA GLY A 55 -14.51 14.10 -3.92
C GLY A 55 -14.84 14.99 -2.72
N GLU A 56 -15.72 14.53 -1.81
CA GLU A 56 -16.01 15.24 -0.55
C GLU A 56 -14.80 15.26 0.39
N GLU A 57 -13.99 14.20 0.41
CA GLU A 57 -12.83 14.05 1.31
C GLU A 57 -11.61 14.90 0.87
N LEU A 58 -11.54 15.28 -0.42
CA LEU A 58 -10.39 15.96 -1.02
C LEU A 58 -9.90 17.21 -0.27
N PRO A 59 -10.77 18.15 0.20
CA PRO A 59 -10.31 19.32 0.93
C PRO A 59 -9.59 18.95 2.23
N THR A 60 -10.16 18.03 3.01
CA THR A 60 -9.56 17.58 4.28
C THR A 60 -8.24 16.85 4.07
N TRP A 61 -8.15 16.01 3.04
CA TRP A 61 -6.88 15.38 2.68
C TRP A 61 -5.83 16.40 2.26
N THR A 62 -6.22 17.41 1.47
CA THR A 62 -5.29 18.45 1.02
C THR A 62 -4.72 19.22 2.22
N GLU A 63 -5.57 19.65 3.16
CA GLU A 63 -5.13 20.30 4.41
C GLU A 63 -4.15 19.42 5.20
N HIS A 64 -4.40 18.11 5.27
CA HIS A 64 -3.52 17.18 5.97
C HIS A 64 -2.16 17.00 5.28
N LEU A 65 -2.13 16.90 3.96
CA LEU A 65 -0.87 16.81 3.20
C LEU A 65 -0.03 18.09 3.32
N GLU A 66 -0.67 19.25 3.41
CA GLU A 66 0.01 20.53 3.64
C GLU A 66 0.66 20.57 5.03
N ASP A 67 -0.04 20.09 6.07
CA ASP A 67 0.51 19.94 7.43
C ASP A 67 1.72 18.99 7.43
N LEU A 68 1.63 17.83 6.76
CA LEU A 68 2.76 16.91 6.62
C LEU A 68 3.92 17.53 5.83
N THR A 69 3.63 18.34 4.83
CA THR A 69 4.66 19.09 4.08
C THR A 69 5.41 20.05 5.00
N SER A 70 4.71 20.73 5.91
CA SER A 70 5.35 21.59 6.91
C SER A 70 6.26 20.83 7.89
N LYS A 71 6.02 19.53 8.07
CA LYS A 71 6.83 18.60 8.89
C LYS A 71 7.98 17.94 8.13
N GLY A 72 8.16 18.26 6.84
CA GLY A 72 9.25 17.75 5.99
C GLY A 72 8.90 16.55 5.11
N TYR A 73 7.63 16.11 5.09
CA TYR A 73 7.19 15.05 4.18
C TYR A 73 6.72 15.66 2.85
N HIS A 74 7.32 15.28 1.73
CA HIS A 74 7.04 15.92 0.44
C HIS A 74 5.96 15.17 -0.36
N PHE A 75 4.72 15.20 0.12
CA PHE A 75 3.58 14.61 -0.58
C PHE A 75 2.89 15.62 -1.48
N LYS A 76 2.58 15.19 -2.71
CA LYS A 76 1.83 16.00 -3.67
C LYS A 76 0.37 15.55 -3.73
N LYS A 77 -0.52 16.49 -4.02
CA LYS A 77 -1.98 16.24 -4.12
C LYS A 77 -2.37 15.29 -5.26
N ASP A 78 -1.57 15.25 -6.33
CA ASP A 78 -1.75 14.35 -7.47
C ASP A 78 -1.60 12.86 -7.12
N LEU A 79 -1.03 12.55 -5.95
CA LEU A 79 -0.95 11.20 -5.40
C LEU A 79 -2.28 10.69 -4.82
N LEU A 80 -3.28 11.57 -4.67
CA LEU A 80 -4.63 11.22 -4.22
C LEU A 80 -5.51 10.89 -5.43
N ILE A 81 -6.06 9.69 -5.48
CA ILE A 81 -6.97 9.27 -6.55
C ILE A 81 -8.41 9.42 -6.09
N ILE A 82 -9.24 10.09 -6.88
CA ILE A 82 -10.67 10.18 -6.60
C ILE A 82 -11.35 8.91 -7.08
N ALA A 83 -11.68 8.01 -6.15
CA ALA A 83 -12.35 6.74 -6.42
C ALA A 83 -13.10 6.27 -5.17
N GLU A 84 -14.19 5.51 -5.36
CA GLU A 84 -14.97 4.97 -4.24
C GLU A 84 -14.25 3.84 -3.49
N ASN A 85 -13.38 3.09 -4.18
CA ASN A 85 -12.67 1.94 -3.65
C ASN A 85 -11.21 1.94 -4.13
N ASP A 86 -10.35 1.20 -3.43
CA ASP A 86 -8.97 0.99 -3.86
C ASP A 86 -8.92 0.31 -5.24
N ILE A 87 -8.14 0.89 -6.14
CA ILE A 87 -8.10 0.48 -7.55
C ILE A 87 -7.14 -0.70 -7.82
N ILE A 88 -6.14 -0.90 -6.98
CA ILE A 88 -5.04 -1.84 -7.26
C ILE A 88 -5.33 -3.28 -6.84
N PRO A 89 -5.92 -3.56 -5.66
CA PRO A 89 -6.31 -4.92 -5.32
C PRO A 89 -7.24 -5.59 -6.38
N PRO A 90 -8.24 -4.90 -6.96
CA PRO A 90 -9.02 -5.43 -8.08
C PRO A 90 -8.17 -5.77 -9.32
N ILE A 91 -7.24 -4.88 -9.71
CA ILE A 91 -6.32 -5.12 -10.85
C ILE A 91 -5.48 -6.37 -10.62
N VAL A 92 -4.89 -6.50 -9.42
CA VAL A 92 -4.07 -7.68 -9.07
C VAL A 92 -4.89 -8.96 -9.17
N ARG A 93 -6.13 -8.97 -8.63
CA ARG A 93 -7.02 -10.13 -8.70
C ARG A 93 -7.41 -10.51 -10.13
N GLN A 94 -7.52 -9.53 -11.01
CA GLN A 94 -7.80 -9.75 -12.43
C GLN A 94 -6.60 -10.36 -13.17
N LEU A 95 -5.41 -9.82 -12.93
CA LEU A 95 -4.18 -10.25 -13.62
C LEU A 95 -3.60 -11.54 -13.06
N PHE A 96 -3.80 -11.79 -11.77
CA PHE A 96 -3.35 -12.98 -11.06
C PHE A 96 -4.56 -13.64 -10.42
N PRO A 97 -5.40 -14.37 -11.17
CA PRO A 97 -6.58 -15.01 -10.58
C PRO A 97 -6.16 -15.96 -9.46
N GLY A 98 -7.03 -16.09 -8.46
CA GLY A 98 -6.70 -16.77 -7.22
C GLY A 98 -7.92 -17.34 -6.53
N LYS A 99 -7.69 -17.98 -5.38
CA LYS A 99 -8.77 -18.46 -4.51
C LYS A 99 -8.98 -17.44 -3.41
N GLN A 100 -10.24 -17.21 -3.06
CA GLN A 100 -10.57 -16.54 -1.80
C GLN A 100 -10.60 -17.63 -0.73
N ASP A 101 -9.67 -17.58 0.21
CA ASP A 101 -9.64 -18.52 1.32
C ASP A 101 -10.76 -18.18 2.33
N TRP A 102 -11.13 -19.15 3.15
CA TRP A 102 -12.39 -19.20 3.92
C TRP A 102 -12.48 -18.11 5.01
N ILE A 103 -11.41 -17.35 5.19
CA ILE A 103 -11.28 -16.18 6.07
C ILE A 103 -10.91 -14.97 5.20
N THR A 104 -11.77 -14.54 4.26
CA THR A 104 -11.71 -13.26 3.53
C THR A 104 -10.42 -12.86 2.79
N HIS A 105 -9.39 -13.71 2.72
CA HIS A 105 -8.09 -13.37 2.17
C HIS A 105 -7.94 -13.97 0.78
N TYR A 106 -7.60 -13.11 -0.18
CA TYR A 106 -7.29 -13.53 -1.53
C TYR A 106 -5.88 -14.11 -1.57
N VAL A 107 -5.72 -15.30 -2.17
CA VAL A 107 -4.44 -15.94 -2.43
C VAL A 107 -4.31 -16.15 -3.95
N PRO A 108 -3.32 -15.54 -4.62
CA PRO A 108 -3.13 -15.72 -6.05
C PRO A 108 -2.77 -17.17 -6.37
N ASN A 109 -3.20 -17.67 -7.54
CA ASN A 109 -2.85 -19.02 -8.00
C ASN A 109 -1.43 -19.04 -8.58
N LEU A 110 -0.44 -18.84 -7.70
CA LEU A 110 0.99 -18.83 -8.00
C LEU A 110 1.69 -19.98 -7.28
N ASP A 111 2.92 -20.29 -7.70
CA ASP A 111 3.73 -21.29 -7.02
C ASP A 111 4.08 -20.81 -5.61
N LEU A 112 3.76 -21.64 -4.61
CA LEU A 112 4.31 -21.47 -3.26
C LEU A 112 5.81 -21.73 -3.32
N VAL A 113 6.61 -20.73 -2.95
CA VAL A 113 8.08 -20.79 -2.98
C VAL A 113 8.62 -21.21 -1.63
N VAL A 114 8.14 -20.58 -0.56
CA VAL A 114 8.48 -20.92 0.83
C VAL A 114 7.28 -20.68 1.73
N SER A 115 7.07 -21.56 2.70
CA SER A 115 5.96 -21.50 3.65
C SER A 115 6.45 -21.05 5.03
N GLN A 116 5.67 -20.20 5.71
CA GLN A 116 5.91 -19.72 7.07
C GLN A 116 7.34 -19.15 7.29
N GLU A 117 7.88 -18.41 6.31
CA GLU A 117 9.18 -17.78 6.41
C GLU A 117 9.05 -16.34 6.93
N TYR A 118 9.39 -16.17 8.21
CA TYR A 118 9.31 -14.89 8.92
C TYR A 118 10.48 -13.95 8.59
N ASP A 119 11.59 -14.48 8.07
CA ASP A 119 12.67 -13.67 7.54
C ASP A 119 12.28 -13.16 6.14
N SER A 120 11.64 -11.99 6.10
CA SER A 120 11.10 -11.41 4.88
C SER A 120 12.15 -11.21 3.79
N GLN A 121 13.40 -10.98 4.16
CA GLN A 121 14.50 -10.89 3.23
C GLN A 121 14.76 -12.25 2.56
N LYS A 122 14.81 -13.34 3.32
CA LYS A 122 14.98 -14.70 2.74
C LYS A 122 13.78 -15.12 1.91
N GLY A 123 12.57 -14.84 2.37
CA GLY A 123 11.34 -15.13 1.62
C GLY A 123 11.35 -14.42 0.26
N LEU A 124 11.62 -13.11 0.27
CA LEU A 124 11.72 -12.31 -0.95
C LEU A 124 12.87 -12.78 -1.86
N GLN A 125 14.05 -13.07 -1.31
CA GLN A 125 15.20 -13.61 -2.07
C GLN A 125 14.86 -14.93 -2.76
N SER A 126 14.17 -15.83 -2.07
CA SER A 126 13.74 -17.13 -2.62
C SER A 126 12.78 -16.94 -3.80
N CYS A 127 11.83 -16.02 -3.66
CA CYS A 127 10.92 -15.65 -4.73
C CYS A 127 11.66 -15.05 -5.93
N ILE A 128 12.57 -14.09 -5.70
CA ILE A 128 13.38 -13.47 -6.76
C ILE A 128 14.20 -14.52 -7.51
N ALA A 129 14.80 -15.49 -6.81
CA ALA A 129 15.55 -16.58 -7.43
C ALA A 129 14.67 -17.48 -8.29
N LYS A 130 13.42 -17.75 -7.86
CA LYS A 130 12.45 -18.56 -8.61
C LYS A 130 12.02 -17.90 -9.94
N ILE A 131 11.75 -16.59 -9.94
CA ILE A 131 11.29 -15.88 -11.13
C ILE A 131 12.38 -15.07 -11.85
N THR A 132 13.62 -15.01 -11.35
CA THR A 132 14.78 -14.35 -11.98
C THR A 132 14.51 -12.88 -12.38
N VAL A 133 14.10 -12.05 -11.41
CA VAL A 133 13.74 -10.64 -11.64
C VAL A 133 14.79 -9.68 -11.10
N SER A 134 14.87 -8.48 -11.69
CA SER A 134 15.76 -7.40 -11.27
C SER A 134 15.22 -6.03 -11.69
N GLY A 135 15.81 -4.95 -11.18
CA GLY A 135 15.43 -3.57 -11.56
C GLY A 135 14.54 -2.88 -10.53
N LYS A 136 13.71 -1.94 -11.00
CA LYS A 136 12.71 -1.26 -10.16
C LYS A 136 11.49 -2.16 -9.98
N VAL A 137 10.89 -2.07 -8.80
CA VAL A 137 9.69 -2.82 -8.42
C VAL A 137 8.67 -1.92 -7.80
N VAL A 138 7.41 -2.27 -8.00
CA VAL A 138 6.24 -1.71 -7.34
C VAL A 138 5.95 -2.55 -6.11
N VAL A 139 5.87 -1.91 -4.93
CA VAL A 139 5.55 -2.52 -3.65
C VAL A 139 4.29 -1.89 -3.08
N PHE A 140 3.37 -2.71 -2.60
CA PHE A 140 2.15 -2.25 -1.95
C PHE A 140 1.58 -3.33 -1.03
N PHE A 141 0.61 -2.93 -0.21
CA PHE A 141 0.00 -3.80 0.79
C PHE A 141 -1.50 -3.95 0.54
N GLY A 142 -2.06 -5.07 0.98
CA GLY A 142 -3.42 -5.48 0.59
C GLY A 142 -4.53 -4.50 0.96
N LYS A 143 -4.42 -3.83 2.11
CA LYS A 143 -5.38 -2.82 2.57
C LYS A 143 -4.73 -1.48 2.92
N VAL A 144 -3.41 -1.41 2.83
CA VAL A 144 -2.65 -0.22 3.20
C VAL A 144 -2.08 0.40 1.94
N SER A 145 -2.44 1.66 1.71
CA SER A 145 -1.71 2.53 0.79
C SER A 145 -0.45 3.04 1.51
N PRO A 146 0.65 3.34 0.81
CA PRO A 146 0.75 3.67 -0.61
C PRO A 146 1.26 2.54 -1.51
N ILE A 147 1.39 2.90 -2.78
CA ILE A 147 2.11 2.15 -3.81
C ILE A 147 3.44 2.86 -4.08
N ILE A 148 4.54 2.12 -3.91
CA ILE A 148 5.89 2.66 -3.91
C ILE A 148 6.69 1.97 -5.02
N ILE A 149 7.39 2.75 -5.84
CA ILE A 149 8.42 2.24 -6.72
C ILE A 149 9.78 2.44 -6.05
N LEU A 150 10.59 1.39 -6.01
CA LEU A 150 11.98 1.45 -5.57
C LEU A 150 12.83 0.36 -6.24
N PRO A 151 14.17 0.47 -6.24
CA PRO A 151 15.03 -0.62 -6.69
C PRO A 151 14.84 -1.88 -5.84
N LEU A 152 14.76 -3.05 -6.48
CA LEU A 152 14.59 -4.34 -5.81
C LEU A 152 15.69 -4.66 -4.79
N ASN A 153 16.94 -4.30 -5.12
CA ASN A 153 18.07 -4.50 -4.22
C ASN A 153 17.94 -3.64 -2.96
N ASP A 154 17.37 -2.44 -3.07
CA ASP A 154 17.15 -1.59 -1.90
C ASP A 154 15.99 -2.09 -1.07
N LEU A 155 14.90 -2.57 -1.69
CA LEU A 155 13.82 -3.28 -0.99
C LEU A 155 14.38 -4.46 -0.17
N LEU A 156 15.22 -5.30 -0.78
CA LEU A 156 15.85 -6.44 -0.11
C LEU A 156 16.66 -6.03 1.14
N ARG A 157 17.26 -4.85 1.15
CA ARG A 157 18.07 -4.35 2.28
C ARG A 157 17.21 -3.86 3.45
N ILE A 158 15.96 -3.49 3.18
CA ILE A 158 15.07 -2.90 4.19
C ILE A 158 13.86 -3.75 4.53
N VAL A 159 13.54 -4.79 3.76
CA VAL A 159 12.27 -5.53 3.89
C VAL A 159 12.06 -6.11 5.30
N ASN A 160 13.12 -6.55 5.98
CA ASN A 160 13.06 -7.03 7.38
C ASN A 160 12.81 -5.93 8.41
N LYS A 161 12.94 -4.66 8.02
CA LYS A 161 12.67 -3.49 8.86
C LYS A 161 11.29 -2.89 8.58
N ILE A 162 10.57 -3.41 7.58
CA ILE A 162 9.21 -2.97 7.30
C ILE A 162 8.31 -3.70 8.30
N ASP A 163 8.02 -3.03 9.40
CA ASP A 163 7.09 -3.54 10.42
C ASP A 163 5.66 -3.32 9.92
N LEU A 164 5.13 -4.32 9.20
CA LEU A 164 3.76 -4.28 8.75
C LEU A 164 2.82 -4.74 9.85
N PRO A 165 1.59 -4.22 9.91
CA PRO A 165 0.57 -4.80 10.75
C PRO A 165 0.44 -6.30 10.46
N PHE A 166 0.39 -7.14 11.50
CA PHE A 166 0.35 -8.62 11.41
C PHE A 166 -0.73 -9.22 10.47
N PHE A 167 -1.70 -8.41 10.05
CA PHE A 167 -2.83 -8.79 9.20
C PHE A 167 -2.68 -8.35 7.73
N GLU A 168 -1.60 -7.67 7.37
CA GLU A 168 -1.38 -7.21 6.00
C GLU A 168 -0.69 -8.26 5.14
N THR A 169 -0.92 -8.12 3.84
CA THR A 169 -0.27 -8.93 2.79
C THR A 169 0.61 -7.99 1.98
N MET A 170 1.78 -8.47 1.56
CA MET A 170 2.70 -7.69 0.75
C MET A 170 2.69 -8.18 -0.69
N TYR A 171 2.69 -7.23 -1.62
CA TYR A 171 2.77 -7.48 -3.05
C TYR A 171 4.02 -6.77 -3.59
N VAL A 172 4.78 -7.48 -4.42
CA VAL A 172 5.94 -6.95 -5.15
C VAL A 172 5.82 -7.37 -6.61
N THR A 173 5.92 -6.42 -7.53
CA THR A 173 5.71 -6.64 -8.98
C THR A 173 6.52 -5.64 -9.79
N ASP A 174 6.53 -5.76 -11.13
CA ASP A 174 7.00 -4.69 -12.01
C ASP A 174 5.86 -3.72 -12.37
N GLU A 175 6.19 -2.57 -12.96
CA GLU A 175 5.21 -1.53 -13.32
C GLU A 175 4.10 -2.02 -14.28
N ASN A 176 4.38 -3.09 -15.03
CA ASN A 176 3.47 -3.68 -16.01
C ASN A 176 2.72 -4.92 -15.50
N PHE A 177 2.94 -5.32 -14.24
CA PHE A 177 2.32 -6.49 -13.63
C PHE A 177 2.56 -7.79 -14.44
N ASN A 178 3.76 -7.97 -15.00
CA ASN A 178 4.18 -9.16 -15.75
C ASN A 178 4.49 -10.34 -14.83
N TRP A 179 4.82 -10.08 -13.57
CA TRP A 179 5.08 -11.09 -12.55
C TRP A 179 4.62 -10.58 -11.19
N LEU A 180 4.37 -11.48 -10.24
CA LEU A 180 3.98 -11.11 -8.89
C LEU A 180 4.73 -11.98 -7.88
N ILE A 181 5.24 -11.32 -6.85
CA ILE A 181 5.63 -11.92 -5.58
C ILE A 181 4.58 -11.49 -4.56
N TYR A 182 4.01 -12.45 -3.86
CA TYR A 182 2.97 -12.24 -2.87
C TYR A 182 3.38 -12.90 -1.55
N CYS A 183 3.38 -12.13 -0.47
CA CYS A 183 3.54 -12.63 0.89
C CYS A 183 2.20 -12.55 1.62
N SER A 184 1.73 -13.70 2.10
CA SER A 184 0.51 -13.78 2.89
C SER A 184 0.75 -13.34 4.34
N HIS A 185 -0.33 -13.03 5.08
CA HIS A 185 -0.26 -12.77 6.52
C HIS A 185 0.30 -13.96 7.33
N LYS A 186 0.27 -15.19 6.79
CA LYS A 186 0.87 -16.39 7.40
C LYS A 186 2.36 -16.55 7.04
N GLN A 187 2.96 -15.54 6.40
CA GLN A 187 4.34 -15.57 5.93
C GLN A 187 4.58 -16.70 4.90
N ASP A 188 3.53 -17.02 4.12
CA ASP A 188 3.68 -17.87 2.94
C ASP A 188 3.99 -17.00 1.72
N TRP A 189 5.07 -17.34 1.04
CA TRP A 189 5.61 -16.59 -0.08
C TRP A 189 5.34 -17.31 -1.39
N TYR A 190 4.69 -16.60 -2.30
CA TYR A 190 4.31 -17.08 -3.61
C TYR A 190 4.97 -16.23 -4.68
N ALA A 191 5.33 -16.85 -5.80
CA ALA A 191 5.87 -16.12 -6.94
C ALA A 191 5.49 -16.76 -8.27
N GLY A 192 5.27 -15.93 -9.28
CA GLY A 192 5.10 -16.40 -10.65
C GLY A 192 4.84 -15.29 -11.64
N TYR A 193 4.73 -15.68 -12.90
CA TYR A 193 4.44 -14.78 -14.00
C TYR A 193 2.93 -14.66 -14.22
N LYS A 194 2.52 -13.55 -14.83
CA LYS A 194 1.15 -13.37 -15.31
C LYS A 194 0.80 -14.51 -16.28
N MET A 195 -0.37 -15.10 -16.08
CA MET A 195 -0.91 -16.17 -16.95
C MET A 195 -1.50 -15.61 -18.24
#